data_AF-A0A918RLA1-F1
#
_entry.id   AF-A0A918RLA1-F1
#
_cell.length_a   1.000
_cell.length_b   1.000
_cell.length_c   1.000
_cell.angle_alpha   90.00
_cell.angle_beta   90.00
_cell.angle_gamma   90.00
#
_symmetry.space_group_name_H-M   'P 1'
#
loop_
_entity.id
_entity.type
_entity.pdbx_description
1 polymer ?
#
loop_
_entity_poly.entity_id
_entity_poly.type
_entity_poly.pdbx_seq_one_letter_code
_entity_poly.pdbx_strand_id
1 'polypeptide(L)'
;MGAVRLRNLGEAVHLYAPPDSPNSLPVDAGQIITVAGPLKETDDAYVCGEGDQARAFPKSRWAVEKPSTKKAATEAAQEKGGDS
;
A
#
# COMPACT_ATOMS: atom_id res chain seq x y z
N MET A 1 -3.70 5.04 16.73
CA MET A 1 -3.09 3.93 15.96
C MET A 1 -2.58 4.50 14.66
N GLY A 2 -1.31 4.27 14.30
CA GLY A 2 -0.71 4.83 13.09
C GLY A 2 -1.18 4.09 11.84
N ALA A 3 -1.21 4.79 10.70
CA ALA A 3 -1.33 4.18 9.38
C ALA A 3 -0.01 4.35 8.64
N VAL A 4 0.37 3.33 7.86
CA VAL A 4 1.65 3.28 7.14
C VAL A 4 1.39 3.52 5.67
N ARG A 5 2.16 4.42 5.07
CA ARG A 5 2.12 4.66 3.62
C ARG A 5 3.21 3.82 2.97
N LEU A 6 2.82 2.95 2.05
CA LEU A 6 3.74 2.09 1.30
C LEU A 6 3.63 2.42 -0.19
N ARG A 7 4.75 2.70 -0.85
CA ARG A 7 4.84 2.82 -2.30
C ARG A 7 5.21 1.48 -2.90
N ASN A 8 4.47 1.03 -3.91
CA ASN A 8 4.87 -0.09 -4.76
C ASN A 8 6.01 0.36 -5.69
N LEU A 9 7.15 -0.30 -5.62
CA LEU A 9 8.32 -0.10 -6.48
C LEU A 9 8.44 -1.17 -7.57
N GLY A 10 7.63 -2.22 -7.49
CA GLY A 10 7.61 -3.31 -8.47
C GLY A 10 6.60 -3.11 -9.59
N GLU A 11 6.24 -4.21 -10.23
CA GLU A 11 5.14 -4.27 -11.21
C GLU A 11 3.77 -4.22 -10.50
N ALA A 12 2.70 -4.16 -11.29
CA ALA A 12 1.34 -4.16 -10.75
C ALA A 12 1.07 -5.45 -9.95
N VAL A 13 0.47 -5.32 -8.77
CA VAL A 13 0.19 -6.44 -7.85
C VAL A 13 -1.23 -6.35 -7.31
N HIS A 14 -1.82 -7.51 -7.02
CA HIS A 14 -3.12 -7.60 -6.35
C HIS A 14 -2.91 -7.95 -4.87
N LEU A 15 -3.35 -7.05 -3.99
CA LEU A 15 -3.28 -7.23 -2.55
C LEU A 15 -4.56 -7.85 -2.00
N TYR A 16 -4.43 -8.51 -0.84
CA TYR A 16 -5.48 -9.12 -0.01
C TYR A 16 -6.21 -10.32 -0.63
N ALA A 17 -6.39 -10.35 -1.95
CA ALA A 17 -7.00 -11.46 -2.66
C ALA A 17 -6.55 -11.51 -4.14
N PRO A 18 -6.69 -12.68 -4.80
CA PRO A 18 -6.44 -12.83 -6.23
C PRO A 18 -7.28 -11.86 -7.09
N PRO A 19 -6.87 -11.56 -8.34
CA PRO A 19 -7.53 -10.58 -9.21
C PRO A 19 -9.05 -10.74 -9.37
N ASP A 20 -9.54 -11.99 -9.38
CA ASP A 20 -10.96 -12.30 -9.58
C ASP A 20 -11.81 -12.21 -8.31
N SER A 21 -11.21 -11.86 -7.16
CA SER A 21 -11.90 -11.78 -5.88
C SER A 21 -12.46 -10.38 -5.63
N PRO A 22 -13.67 -10.24 -5.06
CA PRO A 22 -14.24 -8.94 -4.69
C PRO A 22 -13.39 -8.18 -3.65
N ASN A 23 -12.53 -8.89 -2.91
CA ASN A 23 -11.64 -8.30 -1.92
C ASN A 23 -10.22 -8.01 -2.49
N SER A 24 -10.03 -8.14 -3.80
CA SER A 24 -8.76 -7.82 -4.45
C SER A 24 -8.55 -6.32 -4.50
N LEU A 25 -7.37 -5.88 -4.09
CA LEU A 25 -6.95 -4.50 -4.27
C LEU A 25 -5.82 -4.44 -5.31
N PRO A 26 -6.09 -4.03 -6.55
CA PRO A 26 -5.03 -3.78 -7.53
C PRO A 26 -4.19 -2.58 -7.08
N VAL A 27 -2.87 -2.73 -7.16
CA VAL A 27 -1.88 -1.70 -6.85
C VAL A 27 -0.88 -1.61 -7.99
N ASP A 28 -0.89 -0.50 -8.69
CA ASP A 28 0.01 -0.24 -9.81
C ASP A 28 1.43 0.08 -9.36
N ALA A 29 2.38 0.02 -10.30
CA ALA A 29 3.75 0.44 -10.08
C ALA A 29 3.79 1.95 -9.70
N GLY A 30 4.50 2.29 -8.62
CA GLY A 30 4.60 3.65 -8.10
C GLY A 30 3.41 4.10 -7.23
N GLN A 31 2.32 3.34 -7.19
CA GLN A 31 1.14 3.69 -6.39
C GLN A 31 1.45 3.61 -4.89
N ILE A 32 0.96 4.60 -4.14
CA ILE A 32 1.05 4.62 -2.68
C ILE A 32 -0.26 4.11 -2.09
N ILE A 33 -0.17 3.11 -1.23
CA ILE A 33 -1.30 2.61 -0.44
C ILE A 33 -1.13 3.01 1.02
N THR A 34 -2.25 3.07 1.73
CA THR A 34 -2.27 3.27 3.18
C THR A 34 -2.71 1.97 3.84
N VAL A 35 -1.84 1.40 4.67
CA VAL A 35 -2.11 0.17 5.42
C VAL A 35 -2.34 0.52 6.88
N ALA A 36 -3.42 0.02 7.45
CA ALA A 36 -3.75 0.25 8.85
C ALA A 36 -2.85 -0.58 9.78
N GLY A 37 -2.49 0.01 10.92
CA GLY A 37 -1.79 -0.67 12.00
C GLY A 37 -0.33 -0.28 12.14
N PRO A 38 0.34 -0.79 13.20
CA PRO A 38 1.75 -0.50 13.45
C PRO A 38 2.63 -1.05 12.32
N LEU A 39 3.70 -0.31 12.02
CA LEU A 39 4.79 -0.78 11.16
C LEU A 39 5.83 -1.49 12.03
N LYS A 40 6.15 -2.72 11.67
CA LYS A 40 7.33 -3.43 12.13
C LYS A 40 8.25 -3.67 10.95
N GLU A 41 9.49 -3.20 11.04
CA GLU A 41 10.50 -3.45 10.03
C GLU A 41 11.27 -4.73 10.36
N THR A 42 11.47 -5.58 9.35
CA THR A 42 12.35 -6.76 9.39
C THR A 42 13.45 -6.61 8.34
N ASP A 43 14.42 -7.51 8.31
CA ASP A 43 15.54 -7.43 7.36
C ASP A 43 15.05 -7.37 5.90
N ASP A 44 14.07 -8.19 5.53
CA ASP A 44 13.61 -8.34 4.13
C ASP A 44 12.25 -7.70 3.82
N ALA A 45 11.47 -7.33 4.84
CA ALA A 45 10.09 -6.88 4.65
C ALA A 45 9.61 -5.82 5.68
N TYR A 46 8.60 -5.05 5.28
CA TYR A 46 7.77 -4.22 6.15
C TYR A 46 6.54 -5.02 6.56
N VAL A 47 6.37 -5.26 7.86
CA VAL A 47 5.19 -5.93 8.40
C VAL A 47 4.25 -4.86 8.93
N CYS A 48 3.06 -4.74 8.34
CA CYS A 48 2.02 -3.78 8.75
C CYS A 48 0.83 -4.53 9.35
N GLY A 49 0.30 -4.03 10.47
CA GLY A 49 -0.86 -4.63 11.15
C GLY A 49 -0.49 -5.45 12.39
N GLU A 50 -1.49 -6.05 13.04
CA GLU A 50 -1.35 -6.86 14.26
C GLU A 50 -2.12 -8.18 14.13
N GLY A 51 -1.61 -9.24 14.77
CA GLY A 51 -2.24 -10.57 14.76
C GLY A 51 -2.46 -11.13 13.36
N ASP A 52 -3.63 -11.72 13.12
CA ASP A 52 -4.01 -12.34 11.83
C ASP A 52 -4.16 -11.33 10.67
N GLN A 53 -4.26 -10.04 11.01
CA GLN A 53 -4.34 -8.95 10.03
C GLN A 53 -2.96 -8.39 9.66
N ALA A 54 -1.88 -8.88 10.28
CA ALA A 54 -0.53 -8.51 9.89
C ALA A 54 -0.22 -9.00 8.47
N ARG A 55 0.42 -8.13 7.68
CA ARG A 55 0.82 -8.40 6.30
C ARG A 55 2.26 -7.99 6.08
N ALA A 56 3.02 -8.84 5.39
CA ALA A 56 4.41 -8.59 5.05
C ALA A 56 4.52 -8.04 3.61
N PHE A 57 5.24 -6.94 3.48
CA PHE A 57 5.51 -6.24 2.22
C PHE A 57 7.02 -6.27 1.97
N PRO A 58 7.51 -7.07 1.00
CA PRO A 58 8.94 -7.20 0.74
C PRO A 58 9.61 -5.87 0.38
N LYS A 59 10.74 -5.55 1.01
CA LYS A 59 11.53 -4.33 0.74
C LYS A 59 12.04 -4.26 -0.70
N SER A 60 12.13 -5.39 -1.39
CA SER A 60 12.46 -5.46 -2.82
C SER A 60 11.39 -4.85 -3.73
N ARG A 61 10.14 -4.77 -3.27
CA ARG A 61 8.99 -4.25 -4.05
C ARG A 61 8.27 -3.10 -3.37
N TRP A 62 8.55 -2.83 -2.10
CA TRP A 62 7.83 -1.83 -1.32
C TRP A 62 8.80 -0.89 -0.63
N ALA A 63 8.40 0.37 -0.51
CA ALA A 63 9.11 1.37 0.29
C ALA A 63 8.13 2.12 1.18
N VAL A 64 8.54 2.39 2.43
CA VAL A 64 7.76 3.24 3.34
C VAL A 64 7.90 4.69 2.90
N GLU A 65 6.77 5.31 2.55
CA GLU A 65 6.74 6.73 2.24
C GLU A 65 6.61 7.52 3.54
N LYS A 66 7.74 8.06 4.01
CA LYS A 66 7.74 8.97 5.15
C LYS A 66 7.04 10.27 4.72
N PRO A 67 6.28 10.92 5.62
CA PRO A 67 5.76 12.26 5.32
C PRO A 67 6.97 13.19 5.12
N SER A 68 7.31 13.41 3.86
CA SER A 68 8.39 14.31 3.49
C SER A 68 7.93 15.71 3.86
N THR A 69 8.65 16.38 4.77
CA THR A 69 8.43 17.79 5.12
C THR A 69 8.77 18.77 3.99
N LYS A 70 8.77 18.31 2.72
CA LYS A 70 9.02 19.14 1.54
C LYS A 70 7.95 18.90 0.46
N LYS A 71 7.08 19.91 0.35
CA LYS A 71 6.38 20.43 -0.84
C LYS A 71 5.91 19.41 -1.90
N ALA A 72 4.58 19.21 -1.91
CA ALA A 72 3.62 19.30 -3.02
C ALA A 72 3.88 18.63 -4.40
N ALA A 73 2.74 18.16 -4.96
CA ALA A 73 2.45 17.65 -6.31
C ALA A 73 2.71 16.14 -6.47
N THR A 74 1.77 15.29 -6.90
CA THR A 74 0.60 15.49 -7.78
C THR A 74 -0.46 14.41 -7.50
N GLU A 75 -1.72 14.76 -7.70
CA GLU A 75 -2.91 13.90 -7.83
C GLU A 75 -2.74 12.66 -8.71
N ALA A 76 -3.39 11.57 -8.29
CA ALA A 76 -4.14 10.62 -9.12
C ALA A 76 -5.04 9.85 -8.14
N ALA A 77 -6.25 10.34 -7.82
CA ALA A 77 -7.49 10.20 -8.57
C ALA A 77 -7.89 8.73 -8.80
N GLN A 78 -8.82 8.23 -7.99
CA GLN A 78 -9.99 7.55 -8.54
C GLN A 78 -11.18 7.70 -7.58
N GLU A 79 -11.87 8.84 -7.71
CA GLU A 79 -13.29 8.93 -7.43
C GLU A 79 -14.02 7.97 -8.39
N LYS A 80 -14.80 7.03 -7.86
CA LYS A 80 -15.88 6.40 -8.62
C LYS A 80 -17.17 7.20 -8.36
N GLY A 81 -17.43 8.23 -9.17
CA GLY A 81 -18.78 8.50 -9.69
C GLY A 81 -18.90 7.73 -11.00
N GLY A 82 -19.95 6.96 -11.31
CA GLY A 82 -21.36 7.34 -11.32
C GLY A 82 -21.73 7.64 -12.78
N ASP A 83 -22.56 6.80 -13.40
CA ASP A 83 -23.69 7.15 -14.31
C ASP A 83 -24.11 5.95 -15.20
N SER A 84 -25.34 5.47 -14.98
CA SER A 84 -26.38 5.13 -15.98
C SER A 84 -27.59 4.56 -15.25
#